data_AF-A0A7X7GAF6-F1
#
_entry.id   AF-A0A7X7GAF6-F1
#
_cell.length_a   1.000
_cell.length_b   1.000
_cell.length_c   1.000
_cell.angle_alpha   90.00
_cell.angle_beta   90.00
_cell.angle_gamma   90.00
#
_symmetry.space_group_name_H-M   'P 1'
#
loop_
_entity.id
_entity.type
_entity.pdbx_description
1 polymer ?
#
loop_
_entity_poly.entity_id
_entity_poly.type
_entity_poly.pdbx_seq_one_letter_code
_entity_poly.pdbx_strand_id
1 'polypeptide(L)' 'MGPGGEEGTPPGPAGPATPPARGRERKAMLLRLDPAVHDALARWAADELRSTNAHVEWLLRRALEEAGRLKP' A
#
# COMPACT_ATOMS: atom_id res chain seq x y z
N MET A 1 -57.03 4.38 -19.38
CA MET A 1 -55.86 4.96 -20.07
C MET A 1 -54.86 5.37 -18.99
N GLY A 2 -53.64 4.83 -19.04
CA GLY A 2 -52.61 4.94 -17.99
C GLY A 2 -52.34 3.56 -17.39
N PRO A 3 -51.16 2.96 -17.66
CA PRO A 3 -49.95 3.41 -16.97
C PRO A 3 -48.72 3.55 -17.89
N GLY A 4 -47.95 4.62 -17.70
CA GLY A 4 -46.60 4.75 -18.26
C GLY A 4 -45.62 4.01 -17.37
N GLY A 5 -45.08 2.89 -17.86
CA GLY A 5 -43.91 2.25 -17.27
C GLY A 5 -42.65 2.94 -17.77
N GLU A 6 -41.91 3.59 -16.89
CA GLU A 6 -40.54 4.01 -17.18
C GLU A 6 -39.62 2.80 -16.98
N GLU A 7 -39.35 2.07 -18.05
CA GLU A 7 -38.27 1.07 -18.09
C GLU A 7 -36.92 1.80 -18.09
N GLY A 8 -36.29 1.82 -16.91
CA GLY A 8 -34.91 2.24 -16.76
C GLY A 8 -33.99 1.35 -17.61
N THR A 9 -33.35 1.94 -18.62
CA THR A 9 -32.29 1.29 -19.39
C THR A 9 -31.13 0.90 -18.48
N PRO A 10 -30.63 -0.35 -18.49
CA PRO A 10 -29.46 -0.71 -17.71
C PRO A 10 -28.19 -0.12 -18.36
N PRO A 11 -27.19 0.33 -17.57
CA PRO A 11 -25.92 0.79 -18.12
C PRO A 11 -25.17 -0.39 -18.78
N GLY A 12 -24.69 -0.16 -19.99
CA GLY A 12 -23.91 -1.13 -20.77
C GLY A 12 -22.59 -1.54 -20.10
N PRO A 13 -21.97 -2.65 -20.56
CA PRO A 13 -20.81 -3.23 -19.88
C PRO A 13 -19.62 -2.27 -19.91
N ALA A 14 -19.05 -2.03 -18.72
CA ALA A 14 -17.80 -1.30 -18.55
C ALA A 14 -16.72 -1.88 -19.47
N GLY A 15 -16.05 -1.00 -20.23
CA GLY A 15 -14.95 -1.36 -21.11
C GLY A 15 -13.78 -2.03 -20.37
N PRO A 16 -12.84 -2.66 -21.09
CA PRO A 16 -11.82 -3.49 -20.49
C PRO A 16 -10.95 -2.66 -19.53
N ALA A 17 -10.96 -3.04 -18.26
CA ALA A 17 -10.06 -2.48 -17.27
C ALA A 17 -8.61 -2.75 -17.69
N THR A 18 -7.85 -1.67 -17.90
CA THR A 18 -6.40 -1.72 -18.14
C THR A 18 -5.73 -2.56 -17.05
N PRO A 19 -4.93 -3.59 -17.39
CA PRO A 19 -4.22 -4.36 -16.38
C PRO A 19 -3.27 -3.44 -15.60
N PRO A 20 -3.19 -3.57 -14.25
CA PRO A 20 -2.34 -2.70 -13.46
C PRO A 20 -0.90 -2.82 -13.95
N ALA A 21 -0.25 -1.67 -14.15
CA ALA A 21 1.16 -1.61 -14.47
C ALA A 21 1.93 -2.47 -13.47
N ARG A 22 2.88 -3.28 -13.96
CA ARG A 22 3.80 -4.09 -13.15
C ARG A 22 4.72 -3.15 -12.36
N GLY A 23 4.17 -2.53 -11.33
CA GLY A 23 4.93 -1.83 -10.31
C GLY A 23 5.77 -2.85 -9.55
N ARG A 24 6.95 -2.42 -9.11
CA ARG A 24 7.89 -3.18 -8.27
C ARG A 24 7.10 -3.96 -7.22
N GLU A 25 7.01 -5.27 -7.41
CA GLU A 25 6.10 -6.12 -6.63
C GLU A 25 6.53 -6.06 -5.16
N ARG A 26 5.72 -5.43 -4.31
CA ARG A 26 6.02 -5.30 -2.87
C ARG A 26 5.62 -6.59 -2.19
N LYS A 27 6.59 -7.32 -1.64
CA LYS A 27 6.32 -8.54 -0.91
C LYS A 27 5.78 -8.21 0.48
N ALA A 28 4.51 -8.51 0.72
CA ALA A 28 3.91 -8.38 2.03
C ALA A 28 4.41 -9.51 2.95
N MET A 29 4.82 -9.15 4.17
CA MET A 29 5.23 -10.08 5.22
C MET A 29 4.60 -9.62 6.54
N LEU A 30 4.16 -10.58 7.36
CA LEU A 30 3.76 -10.30 8.74
C LEU A 30 5.01 -10.15 9.60
N LEU A 31 5.22 -8.97 10.15
CA LEU A 31 6.30 -8.67 11.08
C LEU A 31 5.77 -8.71 12.51
N ARG A 32 6.39 -9.53 13.37
CA ARG A 32 6.11 -9.51 14.81
C ARG A 32 7.04 -8.52 15.47
N LEU A 33 6.49 -7.48 16.08
CA LEU A 33 7.22 -6.46 16.81
C LEU A 33 6.68 -6.38 18.24
N ASP A 34 7.55 -6.00 19.16
CA ASP A 34 7.11 -5.51 20.45
C ASP A 34 6.22 -4.27 20.25
N PRO A 35 5.06 -4.15 20.93
CA PRO A 35 4.15 -3.02 20.76
C PRO A 35 4.80 -1.65 21.02
N ALA A 36 5.67 -1.55 22.02
CA ALA A 36 6.33 -0.28 22.35
C ALA A 36 7.32 0.13 21.24
N VAL A 37 7.97 -0.84 20.61
CA VAL A 37 8.84 -0.60 19.44
C VAL A 37 8.02 -0.12 18.25
N HIS A 38 6.88 -0.77 17.97
CA HIS A 38 5.98 -0.34 16.91
C HIS A 38 5.51 1.12 17.12
N ASP A 39 5.13 1.48 18.34
CA ASP A 39 4.65 2.83 18.66
C ASP A 39 5.75 3.88 18.59
N ALA A 40 6.98 3.53 18.94
CA ALA A 40 8.13 4.41 18.73
C ALA A 40 8.39 4.64 17.23
N LEU A 41 8.35 3.59 16.40
CA LEU A 41 8.51 3.69 14.94
C LEU A 41 7.40 4.52 14.29
N ALA A 42 6.15 4.33 14.73
CA ALA A 42 5.01 5.08 14.20
C ALA A 42 5.11 6.58 14.51
N ARG A 43 5.55 6.95 15.72
CA ARG A 43 5.79 8.35 16.11
C ARG A 43 6.91 8.97 15.29
N TRP A 44 8.05 8.29 15.18
CA TRP A 44 9.17 8.79 14.38
C TRP A 44 8.79 8.95 12.89
N ALA A 45 8.06 7.99 12.32
CA ALA A 45 7.57 8.10 10.95
C ALA A 45 6.65 9.32 10.77
N ALA A 46 5.78 9.60 11.74
CA ALA A 46 4.89 10.76 11.71
C ALA A 46 5.68 12.08 11.78
N ASP A 47 6.72 12.16 12.62
CA ASP A 47 7.61 13.32 12.71
C ASP A 47 8.32 13.61 11.38
N GLU A 48 8.61 12.57 10.59
CA GLU A 48 9.20 12.68 9.25
C GLU A 48 8.18 12.79 8.10
N LEU A 49 6.89 12.95 8.40
CA LEU A 49 5.78 12.99 7.42
C LEU A 49 5.78 11.77 6.47
N ARG A 50 6.10 10.59 7.03
CA ARG A 50 6.18 9.32 6.31
C ARG A 50 5.21 8.30 6.89
N SER A 51 4.75 7.36 6.06
CA SER A 51 4.05 6.19 6.57
C SER A 51 5.01 5.27 7.33
N THR A 52 4.50 4.59 8.36
CA THR A 52 5.28 3.63 9.16
C THR A 52 5.95 2.57 8.29
N ASN A 53 5.24 2.02 7.30
CA ASN A 53 5.82 1.01 6.38
C ASN A 53 6.98 1.55 5.55
N ALA A 54 6.86 2.78 5.01
CA ALA A 54 7.94 3.37 4.24
C ALA A 54 9.13 3.79 5.11
N HIS A 55 8.89 4.07 6.40
CA HIS A 55 9.95 4.35 7.36
C HIS A 55 10.69 3.06 7.74
N VAL A 56 9.96 1.98 8.03
CA VAL A 56 10.54 0.65 8.29
C VAL A 56 11.36 0.13 7.11
N GLU A 57 10.85 0.22 5.87
CA GLU A 57 11.60 -0.16 4.66
C GLU A 57 12.94 0.59 4.58
N TRP A 58 12.92 1.89 4.87
CA TRP A 58 14.11 2.72 4.81
C TRP A 58 15.13 2.37 5.90
N LEU A 59 14.68 2.13 7.14
CA LEU A 59 15.53 1.66 8.22
C LEU A 59 16.18 0.31 7.87
N LEU A 60 15.41 -0.63 7.35
CA LEU A 60 15.91 -1.94 6.94
C LEU A 60 16.94 -1.81 5.82
N ARG A 61 16.67 -0.98 4.81
CA ARG A 61 17.62 -0.72 3.73
C ARG A 61 18.93 -0.15 4.25
N ARG A 62 18.87 0.88 5.10
CA ARG A 62 20.06 1.49 5.71
C ARG A 62 20.83 0.49 6.55
N ALA A 63 20.17 -0.26 7.42
CA ALA A 63 20.82 -1.27 8.24
C ALA A 63 21.50 -2.37 7.39
N LEU A 64 20.89 -2.77 6.27
CA LEU A 64 21.50 -3.73 5.33
C LEU A 64 22.70 -3.13 4.58
N GLU A 65 22.64 -1.85 4.19
CA GLU A 65 23.76 -1.12 3.58
C GLU A 65 24.94 -0.99 4.54
N GLU A 66 24.67 -0.55 5.77
CA GLU A 66 25.67 -0.40 6.85
C GLU A 66 26.30 -1.74 7.22
N ALA A 67 25.52 -2.82 7.22
CA ALA A 67 26.01 -4.18 7.46
C ALA A 67 26.73 -4.80 6.24
N GLY A 68 26.81 -4.10 5.09
CA GLY A 68 27.37 -4.62 3.85
C GLY A 68 26.62 -5.81 3.26
N ARG A 69 25.32 -5.94 3.60
CA ARG A 69 24.45 -7.05 3.17
C ARG A 69 23.55 -6.70 1.99
N LEU A 70 23.39 -5.42 1.70
CA LEU A 70 22.73 -4.98 0.49
C LEU A 70 23.73 -4.96 -0.67
N LYS A 71 23.51 -5.80 -1.69
CA LYS A 71 24.26 -5.73 -2.94
C LYS A 71 23.66 -4.66 -3.86
N PRO A 72 24.49 -3.89 -4.59
CA PRO A 72 24.02 -2.92 -5.57
C PRO A 72 23.26 -3.58 -6.73
#